data_AF-A0A354HQX8-F1
#
_entry.id   AF-A0A354HQX8-F1
#
_cell.length_a   1.000
_cell.length_b   1.000
_cell.length_c   1.000
_cell.angle_alpha   90.00
_cell.angle_beta   90.00
_cell.angle_gamma   90.00
#
_symmetry.space_group_name_H-M   'P 1'
#
loop_
_entity.id
_entity.type
_entity.pdbx_description
1 polymer ?
#
loop_
_entity_poly.entity_id
_entity_poly.type
_entity_poly.pdbx_seq_one_letter_code
_entity_poly.pdbx_strand_id
1 'polypeptide(L)'
;MKSFKALKDFFKINAWRYALGIFWLIAVNIFNLQIPRLLGKTTDLIQARQIDNAGLMRYAGYILGIAAIMALGRYFWRIYIMGSARRLEYYLRNRLFSHLETLSVNFFNNHKTGDLMAHATND
;
A
#
# COMPACT_ATOMS: atom_id res chain seq x y z
N MET A 1 14.34 7.92 19.52
CA MET A 1 15.17 7.33 18.45
C MET A 1 15.67 5.90 18.73
N LYS A 2 15.75 5.40 19.98
CA LYS A 2 16.14 4.00 20.27
C LYS A 2 15.10 2.95 19.81
N SER A 3 13.82 3.32 19.78
CA SER A 3 12.69 2.49 19.31
C SER A 3 12.80 2.08 17.84
N PHE A 4 13.22 2.98 16.95
CA PHE A 4 13.45 2.66 15.52
C PHE A 4 14.59 1.65 15.30
N LYS A 5 15.57 1.59 16.21
CA LYS A 5 16.67 0.62 16.15
C LYS A 5 16.17 -0.81 16.37
N ALA A 6 15.17 -1.01 17.23
CA ALA A 6 14.60 -2.34 17.52
C ALA A 6 13.79 -2.93 16.35
N LEU A 7 13.38 -2.09 15.40
CA LEU A 7 12.65 -2.47 14.20
C LEU A 7 13.54 -2.61 12.95
N LYS A 8 14.80 -2.17 13.03
CA LYS A 8 15.73 -2.11 11.90
C LYS A 8 15.93 -3.47 11.23
N ASP A 9 15.94 -4.54 12.02
CA ASP A 9 16.14 -5.90 11.52
C ASP A 9 14.94 -6.38 10.69
N PHE A 10 13.72 -6.07 11.14
CA PHE A 10 12.50 -6.36 10.39
C PHE A 10 12.45 -5.60 9.05
N PHE A 11 12.81 -4.32 9.07
CA PHE A 11 12.84 -3.50 7.85
C PHE A 11 13.91 -3.95 6.86
N LYS A 12 15.11 -4.36 7.34
CA LYS A 12 16.15 -4.91 6.47
C LYS A 12 15.71 -6.18 5.75
N ILE A 13 15.08 -7.11 6.46
CA ILE A 13 14.62 -8.39 5.89
C ILE A 13 13.50 -8.15 4.87
N ASN A 14 12.61 -7.20 5.12
CA ASN A 14 11.48 -6.90 4.24
C ASN A 14 11.72 -5.76 3.24
N ALA A 15 12.94 -5.22 3.14
CA ALA A 15 13.26 -4.04 2.33
C ALA A 15 12.86 -4.19 0.85
N TRP A 16 13.02 -5.39 0.28
CA TRP A 16 12.65 -5.65 -1.11
C TRP A 16 11.14 -5.49 -1.37
N ARG A 17 10.30 -5.85 -0.40
CA ARG A 17 8.84 -5.69 -0.51
C ARG A 17 8.44 -4.23 -0.50
N TYR A 18 9.06 -3.44 0.37
CA TYR A 18 8.86 -1.99 0.37
C TYR A 18 9.33 -1.37 -0.95
N ALA A 19 10.49 -1.78 -1.47
CA ALA A 19 10.99 -1.30 -2.75
C ALA A 19 10.02 -1.61 -3.91
N LEU A 20 9.51 -2.85 -4.00
CA LEU A 20 8.51 -3.21 -5.00
C LEU A 20 7.18 -2.47 -4.82
N GLY A 21 6.72 -2.33 -3.58
CA GLY A 21 5.50 -1.58 -3.29
C GLY A 21 5.60 -0.12 -3.73
N ILE A 22 6.72 0.54 -3.40
CA ILE A 22 7.02 1.92 -3.81
C ILE A 22 7.14 2.02 -5.33
N PHE A 23 7.83 1.08 -5.97
CA PHE A 23 7.94 1.03 -7.43
C PHE A 23 6.56 0.98 -8.10
N TRP A 24 5.69 0.06 -7.68
CA TRP A 24 4.33 -0.04 -8.21
C TRP A 24 3.49 1.21 -7.92
N LEU A 25 3.66 1.81 -6.74
CA LEU A 25 2.97 3.05 -6.38
C LEU A 25 3.38 4.21 -7.30
N ILE A 26 4.68 4.38 -7.57
CA ILE A 26 5.18 5.41 -8.49
C ILE A 26 4.67 5.14 -9.91
N ALA A 27 4.76 3.89 -10.38
CA ALA A 27 4.27 3.52 -11.71
C ALA A 27 2.79 3.86 -11.88
N VAL A 28 1.93 3.49 -10.93
CA VAL A 28 0.49 3.82 -10.95
C VAL A 28 0.26 5.33 -10.98
N ASN A 29 1.03 6.12 -10.23
CA ASN A 29 0.90 7.57 -10.23
C ASN A 29 1.24 8.19 -11.60
N ILE A 30 2.30 7.68 -12.26
CA ILE A 30 2.65 8.13 -13.61
C ILE A 30 1.52 7.83 -14.59
N PHE A 31 0.95 6.61 -14.58
CA PHE A 31 -0.19 6.26 -15.42
C PHE A 31 -1.44 7.09 -15.12
N ASN A 32 -1.65 7.46 -13.85
CA ASN A 32 -2.77 8.29 -13.47
C ASN A 32 -2.74 9.68 -14.14
N LEU A 33 -1.53 10.25 -14.29
CA LEU A 33 -1.33 11.53 -14.97
C LEU A 33 -1.51 11.46 -16.50
N GLN A 34 -1.39 10.26 -17.10
CA GLN A 34 -1.56 10.10 -18.55
C GLN A 34 -3.02 10.15 -18.99
N ILE A 35 -3.97 9.77 -18.12
CA ILE A 35 -5.41 9.75 -18.45
C ILE A 35 -5.94 11.16 -18.78
N PRO A 36 -5.72 12.21 -17.95
CA PRO A 36 -6.12 13.57 -18.30
C PRO A 36 -5.53 14.05 -19.62
N ARG A 37 -4.27 13.70 -19.91
CA ARG A 37 -3.59 14.09 -21.15
C ARG A 37 -4.19 13.40 -22.38
N LEU A 38 -4.58 12.13 -22.26
CA LEU A 38 -5.28 11.39 -23.30
C LEU A 38 -6.70 11.92 -23.52
N LEU A 39 -7.42 12.23 -22.43
CA LEU A 39 -8.74 12.83 -22.50
C LEU A 39 -8.67 14.19 -23.22
N GLY A 40 -7.74 15.06 -22.84
CA GLY A 40 -7.53 16.37 -23.47
C GLY A 40 -7.29 16.27 -24.98
N LYS A 41 -6.34 15.40 -25.40
CA LYS A 41 -6.09 15.14 -26.82
C LYS A 41 -7.33 14.61 -27.55
N THR A 42 -8.11 13.76 -26.90
CA THR A 42 -9.33 13.20 -27.50
C THR A 42 -10.37 14.30 -27.70
N THR A 43 -10.59 15.16 -26.70
CA THR A 43 -11.50 16.31 -26.82
C THR A 43 -11.06 17.31 -27.89
N ASP A 44 -9.77 17.62 -28.00
CA ASP A 44 -9.24 18.54 -29.02
C ASP A 44 -9.48 17.99 -30.44
N LEU A 45 -9.25 16.69 -30.63
CA LEU A 45 -9.47 16.01 -31.92
C LEU A 45 -10.95 15.92 -32.30
N ILE A 46 -11.84 15.75 -31.31
CA ILE A 46 -13.29 15.80 -31.52
C ILE A 46 -13.70 17.22 -31.93
N GLN A 47 -13.19 18.25 -31.25
CA GLN A 47 -13.49 19.65 -31.57
C GLN A 47 -13.04 20.04 -32.98
N ALA A 48 -11.87 19.55 -33.40
CA ALA A 48 -11.35 19.76 -34.75
C ALA A 48 -12.12 18.99 -35.85
N ARG A 49 -13.11 18.16 -35.50
CA ARG A 49 -13.81 17.21 -36.41
C ARG A 49 -12.85 16.29 -37.19
N GLN A 50 -11.69 15.99 -36.62
CA GLN A 50 -10.65 15.17 -37.24
C GLN A 50 -10.68 13.70 -36.78
N ILE A 51 -11.66 13.33 -35.94
CA ILE A 51 -11.83 11.97 -35.44
C ILE A 51 -13.02 11.28 -36.11
N ASP A 52 -12.75 10.11 -36.66
CA ASP A 52 -13.77 9.16 -37.09
C ASP A 52 -14.15 8.21 -35.92
N ASN A 53 -15.31 7.56 -36.01
CA ASN A 53 -15.85 6.70 -34.95
C ASN A 53 -14.89 5.54 -34.58
N ALA A 54 -14.14 5.03 -35.57
CA ALA A 54 -13.06 4.05 -35.36
C ALA A 54 -11.89 4.62 -34.53
N GLY A 55 -11.54 5.89 -34.73
CA GLY A 55 -10.53 6.60 -33.94
C GLY A 55 -10.95 6.76 -32.49
N LEU A 56 -12.22 7.12 -32.26
CA LEU A 56 -12.80 7.25 -30.93
C LEU A 56 -12.76 5.92 -30.16
N MET A 57 -13.16 4.82 -30.82
CA MET A 57 -13.11 3.48 -30.24
C MET A 57 -11.68 3.06 -29.85
N ARG A 58 -10.68 3.42 -30.67
CA ARG A 58 -9.27 3.16 -30.37
C ARG A 58 -8.79 3.91 -29.14
N TYR A 59 -9.17 5.18 -28.98
CA TYR A 59 -8.85 5.97 -27.78
C TYR A 59 -9.53 5.40 -26.53
N ALA A 60 -10.80 5.00 -26.63
CA ALA A 60 -11.50 4.32 -25.53
C ALA A 60 -10.78 3.02 -25.13
N GLY A 61 -10.32 2.22 -26.10
CA GLY A 61 -9.51 1.03 -25.88
C GLY A 61 -8.19 1.32 -25.14
N TYR A 62 -7.49 2.39 -25.52
CA TYR A 62 -6.27 2.80 -24.80
C TYR A 62 -6.55 3.23 -23.35
N ILE A 63 -7.63 3.97 -23.11
CA ILE A 63 -8.04 4.36 -21.75
C ILE A 63 -8.35 3.12 -20.91
N LEU A 64 -9.10 2.16 -21.46
CA LEU A 64 -9.40 0.90 -20.80
C LEU A 64 -8.13 0.08 -20.51
N GLY A 65 -7.20 0.01 -21.46
CA GLY A 65 -5.91 -0.66 -21.25
C GLY A 65 -5.10 -0.04 -20.12
N ILE A 66 -5.00 1.29 -20.07
CA ILE A 66 -4.33 2.01 -18.98
C ILE A 66 -5.06 1.78 -17.65
N ALA A 67 -6.40 1.79 -17.64
CA ALA A 67 -7.19 1.50 -16.45
C ALA A 67 -6.93 0.10 -15.91
N ALA A 68 -6.83 -0.91 -16.78
CA ALA A 68 -6.50 -2.28 -16.39
C ALA A 68 -5.08 -2.39 -15.78
N ILE A 69 -4.08 -1.76 -16.41
CA ILE A 69 -2.71 -1.72 -15.89
C ILE A 69 -2.67 -1.04 -14.52
N MET A 70 -3.39 0.08 -14.37
CA MET A 70 -3.50 0.75 -13.07
C MET A 70 -4.20 -0.12 -12.02
N ALA A 71 -5.23 -0.88 -12.38
CA ALA A 71 -5.91 -1.77 -11.45
C ALA A 71 -4.96 -2.86 -10.92
N LEU A 72 -4.17 -3.46 -11.81
CA LEU A 72 -3.14 -4.44 -11.44
C LEU A 72 -2.04 -3.80 -10.59
N GLY A 73 -1.52 -2.64 -11.00
CA GLY A 73 -0.52 -1.92 -10.20
C GLY A 73 -1.05 -1.53 -8.81
N ARG A 74 -2.34 -1.14 -8.72
CA ARG A 74 -3.04 -0.85 -7.47
C ARG A 74 -3.14 -2.06 -6.56
N TYR A 75 -3.41 -3.21 -7.14
CA TYR A 75 -3.43 -4.49 -6.43
C TYR A 75 -2.04 -4.83 -5.87
N PHE A 76 -0.99 -4.73 -6.70
CA PHE A 76 0.37 -5.07 -6.27
C PHE A 76 0.90 -4.14 -5.18
N TRP A 77 0.82 -2.81 -5.33
CA TRP A 77 1.34 -1.93 -4.29
C TRP A 77 0.58 -2.12 -2.97
N ARG A 78 -0.73 -2.41 -3.00
CA ARG A 78 -1.51 -2.69 -1.80
C ARG A 78 -1.04 -3.96 -1.11
N ILE A 79 -0.75 -5.02 -1.85
CA ILE A 79 -0.21 -6.26 -1.29
C ILE A 79 1.18 -6.03 -0.69
N TYR A 80 2.05 -5.32 -1.40
CA TYR A 80 3.43 -5.13 -0.95
C TYR A 80 3.55 -4.15 0.21
N ILE A 81 2.84 -3.02 0.19
CA ILE A 81 2.90 -2.02 1.26
C ILE A 81 2.00 -2.44 2.43
N MET A 82 0.70 -2.61 2.20
CA MET A 82 -0.26 -2.89 3.26
C MET A 82 -0.09 -4.29 3.84
N GLY A 83 0.27 -5.27 2.99
CA GLY A 83 0.62 -6.61 3.46
C GLY A 83 1.92 -6.63 4.28
N SER A 84 2.88 -5.74 4.01
CA SER A 84 4.07 -5.61 4.87
C SER A 84 3.74 -4.91 6.18
N ALA A 85 2.84 -3.93 6.19
CA ALA A 85 2.34 -3.29 7.42
C ALA A 85 1.68 -4.31 8.34
N ARG A 86 0.78 -5.15 7.83
CA ARG A 86 0.13 -6.23 8.61
C ARG A 86 1.13 -7.24 9.17
N ARG A 87 2.18 -7.58 8.42
CA ARG A 87 3.24 -8.47 8.92
C ARG A 87 4.05 -7.81 10.03
N LEU A 88 4.30 -6.51 9.93
CA LEU A 88 4.99 -5.75 10.98
C LEU A 88 4.15 -5.73 12.25
N GLU A 89 2.85 -5.42 12.14
CA GLU A 89 1.91 -5.48 13.25
C GLU A 89 1.89 -6.88 13.90
N TYR A 90 1.79 -7.94 13.10
CA TYR A 90 1.84 -9.31 13.59
C TYR A 90 3.15 -9.62 14.33
N TYR A 91 4.28 -9.23 13.75
CA TYR A 91 5.60 -9.41 14.37
C TYR A 91 5.71 -8.69 15.72
N LEU A 92 5.24 -7.45 15.79
CA LEU A 92 5.25 -6.65 17.01
C LEU A 92 4.33 -7.24 18.08
N ARG A 93 3.10 -7.63 17.70
CA ARG A 93 2.12 -8.25 18.61
C ARG A 93 2.63 -9.57 19.17
N ASN A 94 3.22 -10.43 18.35
CA ASN A 94 3.83 -11.67 18.84
C ASN A 94 4.97 -11.39 19.82
N ARG A 95 5.84 -10.43 19.51
CA ARG A 95 6.97 -10.10 20.39
C ARG A 95 6.50 -9.52 21.74
N LEU A 96 5.45 -8.69 21.71
CA LEU A 96 4.83 -8.17 22.93
C LEU A 96 4.19 -9.30 23.73
N PHE A 97 3.41 -10.16 23.08
CA PHE A 97 2.73 -11.28 23.71
C PHE A 97 3.73 -12.26 24.35
N SER A 98 4.77 -12.69 23.62
CA SER A 98 5.82 -13.55 24.17
C SER A 98 6.55 -12.89 25.35
N HIS A 99 6.69 -11.57 25.37
CA HIS A 99 7.26 -10.89 26.54
C HIS A 99 6.29 -10.90 27.73
N LEU A 100 5.00 -10.67 27.51
CA LEU A 100 3.98 -10.72 28.57
C LEU A 100 3.93 -12.10 29.23
N GLU A 101 4.07 -13.19 28.47
CA GLU A 101 4.10 -14.56 29.01
C GLU A 101 5.27 -14.82 29.98
N THR A 102 6.36 -14.03 29.89
CA THR A 102 7.51 -14.15 30.81
C THR A 102 7.32 -13.40 32.14
N LEU A 103 6.25 -12.60 32.27
CA LEU A 103 6.03 -11.76 33.44
C LEU A 103 5.36 -12.53 34.58
N SER A 104 5.62 -12.10 35.81
CA SER A 104 5.04 -12.72 37.01
C SER A 104 3.55 -12.41 37.16
N VAL A 105 2.83 -13.27 37.89
CA VAL A 105 1.41 -13.05 38.23
C VAL A 105 1.18 -11.70 38.92
N ASN A 106 2.15 -11.24 39.72
CA ASN A 106 2.06 -9.93 40.39
C ASN A 106 2.01 -8.75 39.41
N PHE A 107 2.62 -8.87 38.23
CA PHE A 107 2.52 -7.83 37.20
C PHE A 107 1.06 -7.66 36.74
N PHE A 108 0.37 -8.77 36.49
CA PHE A 108 -1.03 -8.79 36.04
C PHE A 108 -2.02 -8.40 37.15
N ASN A 109 -1.65 -8.53 38.42
CA ASN A 109 -2.44 -7.99 39.53
C ASN A 109 -2.39 -6.46 39.59
N ASN A 110 -1.27 -5.85 39.15
CA ASN A 110 -1.09 -4.40 39.15
C ASN A 110 -1.46 -3.72 37.82
N HIS A 111 -1.54 -4.48 36.72
CA HIS A 111 -1.90 -3.98 35.39
C HIS A 111 -3.04 -4.82 34.83
N LYS A 112 -4.18 -4.18 34.55
CA LYS A 112 -5.34 -4.87 34.00
C LYS A 112 -5.01 -5.42 32.60
N THR A 113 -5.35 -6.69 32.37
CA THR A 113 -5.18 -7.33 31.07
C THR A 113 -5.89 -6.58 29.94
N GLY A 114 -7.04 -5.96 30.23
CA GLY A 114 -7.76 -5.13 29.25
C GLY A 114 -6.96 -3.93 28.77
N ASP A 115 -6.22 -3.26 29.66
CA ASP A 115 -5.38 -2.11 29.32
C ASP A 115 -4.17 -2.57 28.48
N LEU A 116 -3.56 -3.71 28.84
CA LEU A 116 -2.47 -4.31 28.07
C LEU A 116 -2.91 -4.71 26.64
N MET A 117 -4.13 -5.25 26.51
CA MET A 117 -4.70 -5.59 25.21
C MET A 117 -5.04 -4.33 24.40
N ALA A 118 -5.56 -3.29 25.06
CA ALA A 118 -5.84 -2.00 24.41
C ALA A 118 -4.57 -1.37 23.83
N HIS A 119 -3.47 -1.37 24.58
CA HIS A 119 -2.16 -0.94 24.06
C HIS A 119 -1.67 -1.81 22.90
N ALA A 120 -1.83 -3.14 22.98
CA ALA A 120 -1.43 -4.03 21.90
C ALA A 120 -2.28 -3.88 20.61
N THR A 121 -3.51 -3.37 20.74
CA THR A 121 -4.44 -3.23 19.60
C THR A 121 -4.51 -1.84 19.01
N ASN A 122 -4.44 -0.79 19.84
CA ASN A 122 -4.66 0.59 19.45
C ASN A 122 -3.38 1.36 19.13
N ASP A 123 -2.26 0.98 19.74
CA ASP A 123 -0.94 1.57 19.46
C ASP A 123 -0.25 0.83 18.29
#